data_AF-A0A532EXT7-F1
#
_entry.id   AF-A0A532EXT7-F1
#
_cell.length_a   1.000
_cell.length_b   1.000
_cell.length_c   1.000
_cell.angle_alpha   90.00
_cell.angle_beta   90.00
_cell.angle_gamma   90.00
#
_symmetry.space_group_name_H-M   'P 1'
#
loop_
_entity.id
_entity.type
_entity.pdbx_description
1 polymer ?
#
loop_
_entity_poly.entity_id
_entity_poly.type
_entity_poly.pdbx_seq_one_letter_code
_entity_poly.pdbx_strand_id
1 'polypeptide(L)' 'PLNGMIEIAGPERVRMSELVERFLKATNDPRKVVADPGALYYGQVAIDDRTLMPGDNARIGAVRFDDWLSRYTPPK' A
#
# COMPACT_ATOMS: atom_id res chain seq x y z
N PRO A 1 -16.43 -22.98 7.77
CA PRO A 1 -16.12 -21.53 7.69
C PRO A 1 -15.49 -21.08 9.02
N LEU A 2 -14.53 -20.15 9.00
CA LEU A 2 -13.83 -19.73 10.22
C LEU A 2 -14.71 -18.88 11.16
N ASN A 3 -15.79 -18.26 10.62
CA ASN A 3 -16.68 -17.35 11.35
C ASN A 3 -15.91 -16.26 12.13
N GLY A 4 -14.83 -15.75 11.54
CA GLY A 4 -13.92 -14.79 12.17
C GLY A 4 -13.18 -13.94 11.14
N MET A 5 -12.35 -13.02 11.61
CA MET A 5 -11.51 -12.16 10.79
C MET A 5 -10.23 -12.91 10.38
N ILE A 6 -9.83 -12.76 9.12
CA ILE A 6 -8.50 -13.13 8.63
C ILE A 6 -7.86 -11.88 8.04
N GLU A 7 -6.71 -11.50 8.57
CA GLU A 7 -5.90 -10.42 8.01
C GLU A 7 -4.98 -10.98 6.92
N ILE A 8 -4.78 -10.20 5.85
CA ILE A 8 -3.98 -10.59 4.68
C ILE A 8 -3.06 -9.43 4.35
N ALA A 9 -1.80 -9.72 4.02
CA ALA A 9 -0.82 -8.71 3.66
C ALA A 9 0.16 -9.19 2.59
N GLY A 10 0.82 -8.24 1.93
CA GLY A 10 1.95 -8.53 1.05
C GLY A 10 3.23 -8.85 1.82
N PRO A 11 4.30 -9.25 1.13
CA PRO A 11 5.58 -9.62 1.74
C PRO A 11 6.36 -8.41 2.29
N GLU A 12 5.91 -7.18 2.00
CA GLU A 12 6.60 -5.94 2.34
C GLU A 12 5.68 -4.95 3.04
N ARG A 13 6.22 -4.26 4.05
CA ARG A 13 5.60 -3.04 4.58
C ARG A 13 6.06 -1.86 3.74
N VAL A 14 5.12 -1.11 3.20
CA VAL A 14 5.39 0.05 2.34
C VAL A 14 4.39 1.15 2.67
N ARG A 15 4.84 2.40 2.72
CA ARG A 15 3.94 3.55 2.88
C ARG A 15 3.03 3.69 1.65
N MET A 16 1.78 4.09 1.85
CA MET A 16 0.84 4.32 0.74
C MET A 16 1.39 5.36 -0.26
N SER A 17 2.02 6.43 0.23
CA SER A 17 2.63 7.46 -0.63
C SER A 17 3.71 6.89 -1.56
N GLU A 18 4.51 5.94 -1.07
CA GLU A 18 5.55 5.28 -1.89
C GLU A 18 4.94 4.37 -2.95
N LEU A 19 3.86 3.64 -2.64
CA LEU A 19 3.16 2.81 -3.63
C LEU A 19 2.61 3.67 -4.78
N VAL A 20 1.99 4.80 -4.44
CA VAL A 20 1.49 5.76 -5.44
C VAL A 20 2.64 6.34 -6.26
N GLU A 21 3.75 6.73 -5.63
CA GLU A 21 4.90 7.28 -6.34
C GLU A 21 5.51 6.27 -7.32
N ARG A 22 5.70 5.02 -6.90
CA ARG A 22 6.18 3.93 -7.75
C ARG A 22 5.25 3.69 -8.94
N PHE A 23 3.94 3.72 -8.70
CA PHE A 23 2.94 3.56 -9.76
C PHE A 23 2.97 4.70 -10.78
N LEU A 24 2.99 5.95 -10.33
CA LEU A 24 3.05 7.12 -11.22
C LEU A 24 4.33 7.09 -12.07
N LYS A 25 5.47 6.76 -11.46
CA LYS A 25 6.73 6.58 -12.20
C LYS A 25 6.63 5.48 -13.26
N ALA A 26 6.08 4.32 -12.92
CA ALA A 26 5.94 3.20 -13.85
C ALA A 26 4.98 3.48 -15.02
N THR A 27 4.01 4.38 -14.83
CA THR A 27 3.02 4.77 -15.84
C THR A 27 3.39 6.05 -16.60
N ASN A 28 4.59 6.58 -16.35
CA ASN A 28 5.11 7.84 -16.90
C ASN A 28 4.16 9.03 -16.65
N ASP A 29 3.58 9.07 -15.45
CA ASP A 29 2.73 10.17 -15.00
C ASP A 29 3.59 11.24 -14.31
N PRO A 30 3.52 12.53 -14.72
CA PRO A 30 4.41 13.58 -14.24
C PRO A 30 4.03 14.16 -12.88
N ARG A 31 2.90 13.75 -12.29
CA ARG A 31 2.44 14.28 -11.00
C ARG A 31 3.43 13.87 -9.89
N LYS A 32 3.69 14.80 -8.97
CA LYS A 32 4.54 14.58 -7.81
C LYS A 32 3.71 14.17 -6.60
N VAL A 33 4.14 13.12 -5.91
CA VAL A 33 3.55 12.72 -4.63
C VAL A 33 4.15 13.58 -3.53
N VAL A 34 3.29 14.13 -2.65
CA VAL A 34 3.70 14.87 -1.46
C VAL A 34 3.08 14.16 -0.27
N ALA A 35 3.91 13.59 0.61
CA ALA A 35 3.45 12.99 1.85
C ALA A 35 3.26 14.07 2.92
N ASP A 36 2.14 14.02 3.62
CA ASP A 36 1.84 14.89 4.76
C ASP A 36 1.59 14.01 6.01
N PRO A 37 2.55 13.95 6.96
CA PRO A 37 2.37 13.20 8.20
C PRO A 37 1.22 13.71 9.08
N GLY A 38 0.74 14.94 8.86
CA GLY A 38 -0.42 15.52 9.54
C GLY A 38 -1.75 15.23 8.85
N ALA A 39 -1.75 14.55 7.70
CA ALA A 39 -2.99 14.22 6.98
C ALA A 39 -3.87 13.28 7.80
N LEU A 40 -5.13 13.67 7.99
CA LEU A 40 -6.10 12.92 8.78
C LEU A 40 -6.80 11.84 7.94
N TYR A 41 -6.90 10.64 8.50
CA TYR A 41 -7.74 9.59 7.95
C TYR A 41 -9.22 9.97 8.09
N TYR A 42 -9.95 9.95 6.97
CA TYR A 42 -11.30 10.49 6.83
C TYR A 42 -11.47 11.94 7.36
N GLY A 43 -10.41 12.74 7.35
CA GLY A 43 -10.47 14.15 7.78
C GLY A 43 -10.67 14.36 9.28
N GLN A 44 -10.64 13.30 10.08
CA GLN A 44 -10.99 13.37 11.51
C GLN A 44 -9.98 12.65 12.42
N VAL A 45 -9.36 11.58 11.93
CA VAL A 45 -8.53 10.70 12.76
C VAL A 45 -7.07 10.87 12.40
N ALA A 46 -6.25 11.29 13.37
CA ALA A 46 -4.80 11.26 13.22
C ALA A 46 -4.34 9.80 13.20
N ILE A 47 -3.47 9.45 12.26
CA ILE A 47 -2.96 8.09 12.09
C ILE A 47 -1.44 8.08 12.11
N ASP A 48 -0.88 6.91 12.42
CA ASP A 48 0.55 6.65 12.37
C ASP A 48 0.88 5.49 11.43
N ASP A 49 2.16 5.14 11.33
CA ASP A 49 2.66 4.08 10.45
C ASP A 49 2.17 2.67 10.82
N ARG A 50 1.52 2.51 11.97
CA ARG A 50 0.95 1.23 12.44
C ARG A 50 -0.57 1.18 12.28
N THR A 51 -1.19 2.30 11.95
CA THR A 51 -2.64 2.38 11.76
C THR A 51 -3.03 1.68 10.46
N LEU A 52 -4.12 0.89 10.50
CA LEU A 52 -4.59 0.05 9.37
C LEU A 52 -3.56 -0.96 8.86
N MET A 53 -2.58 -1.30 9.70
CA MET A 53 -1.67 -2.40 9.42
C MET A 53 -2.25 -3.72 9.94
N PRO A 54 -1.96 -4.83 9.24
CA PRO A 54 -2.27 -6.15 9.76
C PRO A 54 -1.57 -6.39 11.10
N GLY A 55 -2.20 -7.18 11.97
CA GLY A 55 -1.56 -7.76 13.13
C GLY A 55 -0.48 -8.80 12.77
N ASP A 56 0.21 -9.29 13.80
CA ASP A 56 1.39 -10.16 13.65
C ASP A 56 1.12 -11.50 12.97
N ASN A 57 -0.14 -11.95 12.95
CA ASN A 57 -0.55 -13.26 12.42
C ASN A 57 -1.22 -13.17 11.04
N ALA A 58 -1.05 -12.07 10.31
CA ALA A 58 -1.62 -11.95 8.98
C ALA A 58 -1.06 -13.00 8.01
N ARG A 59 -1.93 -13.46 7.13
CA ARG A 59 -1.53 -14.35 6.04
C ARG A 59 -0.73 -13.53 5.01
N ILE A 60 0.56 -13.85 4.90
CA ILE A 60 1.45 -13.16 3.98
C ILE A 60 1.40 -13.79 2.59
N GLY A 61 1.08 -12.97 1.59
CA GLY A 61 1.19 -13.32 0.18
C GLY A 61 2.62 -13.20 -0.33
N ALA A 62 2.93 -13.91 -1.43
CA ALA A 62 4.30 -13.97 -1.99
C ALA A 62 4.63 -12.85 -3.00
N VAL A 63 3.62 -12.12 -3.48
CA VAL A 63 3.79 -11.18 -4.60
C VAL A 63 4.19 -9.80 -4.07
N ARG A 64 5.35 -9.31 -4.48
CA ARG A 64 5.80 -7.93 -4.21
C ARG A 64 5.05 -6.94 -5.10
N PHE A 65 4.99 -5.67 -4.68
CA PHE A 65 4.30 -4.64 -5.46
C PHE A 65 4.93 -4.46 -6.85
N ASP A 66 6.26 -4.41 -6.91
CA ASP A 66 6.98 -4.21 -8.17
C ASP A 66 6.84 -5.43 -9.12
N ASP A 67 6.80 -6.65 -8.56
CA ASP A 67 6.52 -7.88 -9.34
C ASP A 67 5.12 -7.82 -9.98
N TRP A 68 4.12 -7.37 -9.22
CA TRP A 68 2.78 -7.18 -9.74
C TRP A 68 2.75 -6.07 -10.81
N LEU A 69 3.39 -4.93 -10.55
CA LEU A 69 3.40 -3.78 -11.44
C LEU A 69 3.99 -4.12 -12.81
N SER A 70 5.08 -4.91 -12.83
CA SER A 70 5.73 -5.39 -14.06
C SER A 70 4.87 -6.30 -14.93
N ARG A 71 3.88 -6.99 -14.33
CA ARG A 71 2.99 -7.93 -15.03
C ARG A 71 1.72 -7.28 -15.57
N TYR A 72 1.24 -6.23 -14.90
CA TYR A 72 -0.12 -5.71 -15.12
C TYR A 72 -0.18 -4.25 -15.55
N THR A 73 0.95 -3.55 -15.63
CA THR A 73 1.00 -2.21 -16.23
C THR A 73 1.48 -2.36 -17.68
N PRO A 74 0.63 -2.08 -18.68
CA PRO A 74 1.10 -2.07 -20.06
C PRO A 74 2.22 -1.02 -20.18
N PRO A 75 3.38 -1.35 -20.78
CA PRO A 75 4.30 -0.33 -21.20
C PRO A 75 3.56 0.62 -22.15
N LYS A 76 3.68 1.93 -21.92
CA LYS A 76 3.28 2.94 -22.89
C LYS A 76 4.31 3.02 -24.01
#